data_AF-A0A482WUJ6-F1
#
_entry.id   AF-A0A482WUJ6-F1
#
_cell.length_a   1.000
_cell.length_b   1.000
_cell.length_c   1.000
_cell.angle_alpha   90.00
_cell.angle_beta   90.00
_cell.angle_gamma   90.00
#
_symmetry.space_group_name_H-M   'P 1'
#
loop_
_entity.id
_entity.type
_entity.pdbx_description
1 polymer ?
#
loop_
_entity_poly.entity_id
_entity_poly.type
_entity_poly.pdbx_seq_one_letter_code
_entity_poly.pdbx_strand_id
1 'polypeptide(L)'
;MAVVKALCQVQMTQPIKQPMPNLSCLLTVHLHIVRMYYTWIIGAFVIDCLLVWGKPHSRINRQLPPELLGLPSNATTIRDQISTSFTCESRSYGYYADTENDCQLFHVCLPVQYVDGSQETFKWSFICPQETVFNQESFTCARPEDSVACKDSPLFYMLNDRFGQIDSVNMTNSIDGQEMVDMEMEAL
;
A
#
# COMPACT_ATOMS: atom_id res chain seq x y z
N MET A 1 -29.16 3.10 -44.43
CA MET A 1 -30.23 3.83 -45.15
C MET A 1 -29.78 3.99 -46.60
N ALA A 2 -30.67 3.77 -47.58
CA ALA A 2 -30.49 3.93 -49.05
C ALA A 2 -30.39 2.68 -49.98
N VAL A 3 -30.92 1.50 -49.60
CA VAL A 3 -31.18 0.40 -50.58
C VAL A 3 -32.63 -0.12 -50.53
N VAL A 4 -33.46 0.42 -49.64
CA VAL A 4 -34.82 -0.09 -49.31
C VAL A 4 -35.91 0.43 -50.25
N LYS A 5 -35.59 0.95 -51.45
CA LYS A 5 -36.62 1.56 -52.31
C LYS A 5 -36.31 1.54 -53.80
N ALA A 6 -36.14 0.36 -54.38
CA ALA A 6 -36.38 0.13 -55.80
C ALA A 6 -36.67 -1.36 -56.01
N LEU A 7 -37.75 -1.68 -56.74
CA LEU A 7 -38.30 -3.01 -57.03
C LEU A 7 -39.25 -3.60 -55.96
N CYS A 8 -40.47 -3.05 -55.82
CA CYS A 8 -41.74 -3.84 -55.79
C CYS A 8 -43.00 -2.98 -55.50
N GLN A 9 -43.37 -2.05 -56.38
CA GLN A 9 -44.77 -1.66 -56.60
C GLN A 9 -44.85 -1.38 -58.10
N VAL A 10 -45.44 -2.25 -58.91
CA VAL A 10 -46.87 -2.35 -59.21
C VAL A 10 -47.05 -3.62 -60.06
N GLN A 11 -47.97 -4.52 -59.72
CA GLN A 11 -48.86 -5.19 -60.68
C GLN A 11 -49.94 -5.96 -59.89
N MET A 12 -51.20 -5.61 -60.10
CA MET A 12 -52.37 -6.23 -59.49
C MET A 12 -52.67 -7.61 -60.10
N THR A 13 -53.44 -8.42 -59.37
CA THR A 13 -54.19 -9.62 -59.80
C THR A 13 -53.41 -10.94 -59.98
N GLN A 14 -53.66 -11.90 -59.08
CA GLN A 14 -53.89 -13.35 -59.25
C GLN A 14 -53.44 -14.14 -57.99
N PRO A 15 -54.22 -15.16 -57.53
CA PRO A 15 -53.91 -15.91 -56.31
C PRO A 15 -52.91 -17.01 -56.61
N ILE A 16 -51.63 -16.80 -56.32
CA ILE A 16 -50.60 -17.83 -56.47
C ILE A 16 -49.86 -17.99 -55.13
N LYS A 17 -50.28 -19.01 -54.40
CA LYS A 17 -49.49 -19.90 -53.51
C LYS A 17 -48.03 -19.44 -53.33
N GLN A 18 -47.75 -18.67 -52.27
CA GLN A 18 -46.36 -18.38 -51.91
C GLN A 18 -45.70 -19.67 -51.41
N PRO A 19 -44.52 -20.06 -51.94
CA PRO A 19 -43.80 -21.22 -51.44
C PRO A 19 -43.32 -20.94 -50.01
N MET A 20 -43.46 -21.93 -49.12
CA MET A 20 -42.93 -21.85 -47.75
C MET A 20 -41.44 -21.42 -47.81
N PRO A 21 -40.98 -20.51 -46.94
CA PRO A 21 -39.57 -20.13 -46.93
C PRO A 21 -38.74 -21.39 -46.67
N ASN A 22 -37.88 -21.72 -47.63
CA ASN A 22 -36.98 -22.87 -47.52
C ASN A 22 -36.18 -22.76 -46.21
N LEU A 23 -36.02 -23.87 -45.49
CA LEU A 23 -35.31 -23.96 -44.20
C LEU A 23 -33.92 -23.28 -44.24
N SER A 24 -33.27 -23.28 -45.41
CA SER A 24 -32.03 -22.54 -45.68
C SER A 24 -32.14 -21.02 -45.48
N CYS A 25 -33.26 -20.41 -45.85
CA CYS A 25 -33.50 -18.97 -45.72
C CYS A 25 -33.73 -18.59 -44.25
N LEU A 26 -34.48 -19.41 -43.51
CA LEU A 26 -34.70 -19.24 -42.07
C LEU A 26 -33.39 -19.39 -41.27
N LEU A 27 -32.56 -20.39 -41.59
CA LEU A 27 -31.25 -20.56 -40.96
C LEU A 27 -30.33 -19.36 -41.24
N THR A 28 -30.34 -18.84 -42.47
CA THR A 28 -29.51 -17.69 -42.87
C THR A 28 -29.93 -16.43 -42.11
N VAL A 29 -31.24 -16.15 -42.03
CA VAL A 29 -31.77 -15.02 -41.26
C VAL A 29 -31.44 -15.16 -39.77
N HIS A 30 -31.60 -16.36 -39.20
CA HIS A 30 -31.26 -16.61 -37.79
C HIS A 30 -29.75 -16.42 -37.53
N LEU A 31 -28.88 -16.90 -38.42
CA LEU A 31 -27.44 -16.74 -38.29
C LEU A 31 -27.01 -15.27 -38.40
N HIS A 32 -27.66 -14.49 -39.26
CA HIS A 32 -27.45 -13.04 -39.36
C HIS A 32 -27.88 -12.29 -38.10
N ILE A 33 -29.04 -12.65 -37.52
CA ILE A 33 -29.53 -12.04 -36.27
C ILE A 33 -28.59 -12.36 -35.11
N VAL A 34 -28.16 -13.62 -34.97
CA VAL A 34 -27.22 -14.06 -33.93
C VAL A 34 -25.88 -13.34 -34.08
N ARG A 35 -25.35 -13.23 -35.31
CA ARG A 35 -24.09 -12.54 -35.58
C ARG A 35 -24.18 -11.04 -35.24
N MET A 36 -25.28 -10.38 -35.59
CA MET A 36 -25.51 -8.97 -35.25
C MET A 36 -25.57 -8.75 -33.73
N TYR A 37 -26.29 -9.61 -33.02
CA TYR A 37 -26.41 -9.55 -31.57
C TYR A 37 -25.05 -9.80 -30.88
N TYR A 38 -24.29 -10.79 -31.34
CA TYR A 38 -22.98 -11.11 -30.79
C TYR A 38 -21.96 -9.98 -30.99
N THR A 39 -21.95 -9.36 -32.17
CA THR A 39 -21.10 -8.17 -32.42
C THR A 39 -21.47 -6.98 -31.55
N TRP A 40 -22.76 -6.82 -31.24
CA TRP A 40 -23.23 -5.74 -30.39
C TRP A 40 -22.86 -5.97 -28.91
N ILE A 41 -23.02 -7.20 -28.40
CA ILE A 41 -22.59 -7.58 -27.04
C ILE A 41 -21.09 -7.42 -26.86
N ILE A 42 -20.27 -7.93 -27.80
CA ILE A 42 -18.82 -7.78 -27.72
C ILE A 42 -18.44 -6.30 -27.72
N GLY A 43 -19.05 -5.50 -28.60
CA GLY A 43 -18.83 -4.06 -28.65
C GLY A 43 -19.13 -3.37 -27.31
N ALA A 44 -20.26 -3.71 -26.68
CA ALA A 44 -20.63 -3.18 -25.36
C ALA A 44 -19.62 -3.57 -24.27
N PHE A 45 -19.21 -4.85 -24.22
CA PHE A 45 -18.22 -5.33 -23.25
C PHE A 45 -16.84 -4.68 -23.41
N VAL A 46 -16.39 -4.48 -24.66
CA VAL A 46 -15.11 -3.81 -24.94
C VAL A 46 -15.18 -2.34 -24.52
N ILE A 47 -16.29 -1.64 -24.79
CA ILE A 47 -16.49 -0.25 -24.38
C ILE A 47 -16.51 -0.13 -22.85
N ASP A 48 -17.24 -1.01 -22.15
CA ASP A 48 -17.26 -1.04 -20.68
C ASP A 48 -15.88 -1.36 -20.11
N CYS A 49 -15.13 -2.30 -20.70
CA CYS A 49 -13.76 -2.58 -20.27
C CYS A 49 -12.86 -1.35 -20.45
N LEU A 50 -12.95 -0.64 -21.57
CA LEU A 50 -12.17 0.58 -21.79
C LEU A 50 -12.53 1.69 -20.79
N LEU A 51 -13.80 1.83 -20.43
CA LEU A 51 -14.25 2.83 -19.45
C LEU A 51 -13.94 2.45 -17.99
N VAL A 52 -13.85 1.16 -17.67
CA VAL A 52 -13.54 0.67 -16.32
C VAL A 52 -12.03 0.57 -16.11
N TRP A 53 -11.27 0.07 -17.08
CA TRP A 53 -9.82 -0.15 -16.99
C TRP A 53 -9.01 1.10 -17.36
N GLY A 54 -9.60 2.06 -18.07
CA GLY A 54 -8.97 3.33 -18.44
C GLY A 54 -9.09 4.44 -17.39
N LYS A 55 -9.85 4.23 -16.29
CA LYS A 55 -9.89 5.20 -15.20
C LYS A 55 -8.62 5.07 -14.36
N PRO A 56 -7.77 6.10 -14.27
CA PRO A 56 -6.69 6.09 -13.29
C PRO A 56 -7.32 5.84 -11.92
N HIS A 57 -6.79 4.88 -11.17
CA HIS A 57 -7.18 4.66 -9.79
C HIS A 57 -6.91 5.97 -9.05
N SER A 58 -7.95 6.77 -8.84
CA SER A 58 -7.88 7.93 -7.97
C SER A 58 -7.34 7.40 -6.65
N ARG A 59 -6.08 7.72 -6.32
CA ARG A 59 -5.60 7.56 -4.95
C ARG A 59 -6.44 8.53 -4.13
N ILE A 60 -7.57 8.04 -3.62
CA ILE A 60 -8.27 8.70 -2.53
C ILE A 60 -7.21 8.78 -1.44
N ASN A 61 -6.74 10.00 -1.14
CA ASN A 61 -5.95 10.25 0.05
C ASN A 61 -6.90 10.09 1.24
N ARG A 62 -7.21 8.83 1.56
CA ARG A 62 -7.88 8.46 2.78
C ARG A 62 -6.79 8.57 3.82
N GLN A 63 -6.56 9.79 4.33
CA GLN A 63 -5.83 9.98 5.58
C GLN A 63 -6.56 9.09 6.58
N LEU A 64 -6.00 7.90 6.80
CA LEU A 64 -6.55 6.97 7.78
C LEU A 64 -6.41 7.66 9.14
N PRO A 65 -7.41 7.53 10.04
CA PRO A 65 -7.36 8.19 11.33
C PRO A 65 -6.03 7.88 12.05
N PRO A 66 -5.43 8.85 12.77
CA PRO A 66 -4.23 8.63 13.60
C PRO A 66 -4.38 7.47 14.60
N GLU A 67 -5.62 7.09 14.93
CA GLU A 67 -5.97 5.91 15.70
C GLU A 67 -5.42 4.60 15.11
N LEU A 68 -5.19 4.51 13.80
CA LEU A 68 -4.53 3.34 13.20
C LEU A 68 -3.05 3.22 13.62
N LEU A 69 -2.41 4.33 14.01
CA LEU A 69 -1.02 4.31 14.46
C LEU A 69 -0.87 3.80 15.90
N GLY A 70 -1.96 3.55 16.62
CA GLY A 70 -1.95 3.14 18.03
C GLY A 70 -1.46 4.23 18.99
N LEU A 71 -1.53 5.50 18.55
CA LEU A 71 -1.12 6.65 19.36
C LEU A 71 -2.11 6.90 20.52
N PRO A 72 -1.65 7.52 21.61
CA PRO A 72 -2.56 7.92 22.69
C PRO A 72 -3.61 8.93 22.17
N SER A 73 -4.80 8.92 22.76
CA SER A 73 -5.96 9.71 22.32
C SER A 73 -5.72 11.23 22.32
N ASN A 74 -4.74 11.72 23.09
CA ASN A 74 -4.34 13.12 23.15
C ASN A 74 -3.16 13.50 22.23
N ALA A 75 -2.70 12.61 21.35
CA ALA A 75 -1.57 12.89 20.44
C ALA A 75 -1.82 14.12 19.53
N THR A 76 -3.09 14.37 19.16
CA THR A 76 -3.47 15.55 18.38
C THR A 76 -3.24 16.86 19.12
N THR A 77 -3.23 16.89 20.46
CA THR A 77 -2.88 18.09 21.25
C THR A 77 -1.41 18.49 21.10
N ILE A 78 -0.54 17.54 20.71
CA ILE A 78 0.87 17.79 20.44
C ILE A 78 1.08 18.15 18.97
N ARG A 79 0.40 17.44 18.06
CA ARG A 79 0.47 17.69 16.61
C ARG A 79 -0.89 17.49 15.96
N ASP A 80 -1.47 18.56 15.43
CA ASP A 80 -2.80 18.54 14.81
C ASP A 80 -2.83 17.76 13.48
N GLN A 81 -1.75 17.82 12.69
CA GLN A 81 -1.66 17.22 11.35
C GLN A 81 -0.66 16.06 11.35
N ILE A 82 -1.17 14.86 11.59
CA ILE A 82 -0.36 13.64 11.57
C ILE A 82 -0.46 12.97 10.20
N SER A 83 0.67 12.86 9.50
CA SER A 83 0.80 12.04 8.31
C SER A 83 0.86 10.55 8.68
N THR A 84 0.19 9.70 7.91
CA THR A 84 0.20 8.24 8.07
C THR A 84 0.97 7.52 6.96
N SER A 85 1.74 8.27 6.17
CA SER A 85 2.48 7.76 5.00
C SER A 85 3.69 6.87 5.35
N PHE A 86 4.18 6.93 6.59
CA PHE A 86 5.33 6.13 7.01
C PHE A 86 5.04 4.62 6.92
N THR A 87 5.97 3.88 6.32
CA THR A 87 5.92 2.42 6.15
C THR A 87 7.19 1.76 6.70
N CYS A 88 7.04 0.56 7.27
CA CYS A 88 8.16 -0.31 7.65
C CYS A 88 8.66 -1.19 6.50
N GLU A 89 8.10 -1.05 5.30
CA GLU A 89 8.51 -1.84 4.13
C GLU A 89 10.01 -1.66 3.85
N SER A 90 10.70 -2.75 3.58
CA SER A 90 12.15 -2.80 3.29
C SER A 90 13.07 -2.19 4.37
N ARG A 91 12.60 -2.11 5.62
CA ARG A 91 13.38 -1.63 6.76
C ARG A 91 13.77 -2.79 7.67
N SER A 92 15.01 -2.76 8.18
CA SER A 92 15.47 -3.69 9.21
C SER A 92 14.80 -3.38 10.55
N TYR A 93 14.99 -4.28 11.52
CA TYR A 93 14.58 -4.00 12.89
C TYR A 93 15.21 -2.70 13.39
N GLY A 94 14.41 -1.79 13.94
CA GLY A 94 14.94 -0.54 14.49
C GLY A 94 13.92 0.57 14.66
N TYR A 95 14.45 1.74 14.99
CA TYR A 95 13.74 2.98 15.28
C TYR A 95 13.97 3.97 14.14
N TYR A 96 12.89 4.56 13.64
CA TYR A 96 12.90 5.41 12.46
C TYR A 96 12.18 6.72 12.73
N ALA A 97 12.90 7.83 12.60
CA ALA A 97 12.34 9.17 12.64
C ALA A 97 11.35 9.36 11.50
N ASP A 98 10.18 9.95 11.76
CA ASP A 98 9.22 10.26 10.71
C ASP A 98 9.40 11.68 10.18
N THR A 99 10.10 11.80 9.06
CA THR A 99 10.36 13.09 8.40
C THR A 99 9.10 13.77 7.88
N GLU A 100 8.04 13.02 7.57
CA GLU A 100 6.75 13.58 7.12
C GLU A 100 5.95 14.20 8.28
N ASN A 101 6.37 13.90 9.51
CA ASN A 101 5.83 14.44 10.75
C ASN A 101 6.84 15.31 11.52
N ASP A 102 7.80 15.90 10.81
CA ASP A 102 8.85 16.78 11.37
C ASP A 102 9.64 16.11 12.52
N CYS A 103 9.76 14.77 12.48
CA CYS A 103 10.38 13.95 13.52
C CYS A 103 9.71 14.08 14.91
N GLN A 104 8.54 14.72 15.01
CA GLN A 104 7.71 14.70 16.22
C GLN A 104 7.19 13.28 16.48
N LEU A 105 7.05 12.48 15.43
CA LEU A 105 6.75 11.06 15.50
C LEU A 105 7.99 10.23 15.12
N PHE A 106 8.04 9.02 15.68
CA PHE A 106 8.96 7.97 15.26
C PHE A 106 8.27 6.62 15.30
N HIS A 107 8.85 5.66 14.59
CA HIS A 107 8.28 4.32 14.46
C HIS A 107 9.31 3.26 14.79
N VAL A 108 8.83 2.19 15.42
CA VAL A 108 9.60 0.96 15.61
C VAL A 108 9.11 -0.06 14.59
N CYS A 109 10.03 -0.56 13.76
CA CYS A 109 9.77 -1.62 12.80
C CYS A 109 10.38 -2.92 13.29
N LEU A 110 9.62 -4.02 13.26
CA LEU A 110 10.08 -5.36 13.59
C LEU A 110 9.65 -6.35 12.50
N PRO A 111 10.54 -6.69 11.55
CA PRO A 111 10.29 -7.77 10.61
C PRO A 111 10.38 -9.13 11.33
N VAL A 112 9.36 -9.96 11.17
CA VAL A 112 9.26 -11.31 11.69
C VAL A 112 9.07 -12.28 10.53
N GLN A 113 9.92 -13.29 10.48
CA GLN A 113 9.77 -14.42 9.57
C GLN A 113 9.19 -15.59 10.34
N TYR A 114 8.05 -16.11 9.88
CA TYR A 114 7.40 -17.27 10.46
C TYR A 114 7.99 -18.57 9.91
N VAL A 115 7.70 -19.68 10.60
CA VAL A 115 8.18 -21.02 10.24
C VAL A 115 7.68 -21.51 8.88
N ASP A 116 6.56 -20.99 8.41
CA ASP A 116 5.98 -21.28 7.08
C ASP A 116 6.64 -20.46 5.95
N GLY A 117 7.63 -19.61 6.29
CA GLY A 117 8.33 -18.74 5.36
C GLY A 117 7.61 -17.42 5.06
N SER A 118 6.41 -17.20 5.62
CA SER A 118 5.73 -15.92 5.52
C SER A 118 6.49 -14.84 6.31
N GLN A 119 6.42 -13.60 5.83
CA GLN A 119 7.04 -12.45 6.48
C GLN A 119 5.96 -11.44 6.83
N GLU A 120 5.99 -10.98 8.07
CA GLU A 120 5.18 -9.88 8.56
C GLU A 120 6.10 -8.83 9.17
N THR A 121 5.71 -7.57 9.11
CA THR A 121 6.46 -6.51 9.78
C THR A 121 5.54 -5.76 10.72
N PHE A 122 5.82 -5.87 12.02
CA PHE A 122 5.12 -5.11 13.03
C PHE A 122 5.62 -3.67 13.04
N LYS A 123 4.68 -2.72 13.18
CA LYS A 123 4.96 -1.29 13.29
C LYS A 123 4.31 -0.76 14.55
N TRP A 124 5.08 -0.07 15.37
CA TRP A 124 4.58 0.76 16.46
C TRP A 124 4.94 2.20 16.20
N SER A 125 4.06 3.12 16.57
CA SER A 125 4.27 4.56 16.37
C SER A 125 4.24 5.25 17.73
N PHE A 126 5.11 6.24 17.88
CA PHE A 126 5.26 7.01 19.09
C PHE A 126 5.32 8.49 18.74
N ILE A 127 4.89 9.33 19.68
CA ILE A 127 4.96 10.78 19.56
C ILE A 127 5.85 11.32 20.69
N CYS A 128 6.83 12.14 20.34
CA CYS A 128 7.65 12.83 21.31
C CYS A 128 6.81 13.90 22.06
N PRO A 129 7.15 14.23 23.31
CA PRO A 129 6.54 15.35 24.03
C PRO A 129 6.62 16.68 23.26
N GLN A 130 5.76 17.63 23.63
CA GLN A 130 5.82 19.00 23.11
C GLN A 130 7.24 19.57 23.17
N GLU A 131 7.61 20.31 22.14
CA GLU A 131 8.92 20.96 21.98
C GLU A 131 10.12 20.01 21.81
N THR A 132 9.89 18.71 21.63
CA THR A 132 10.95 17.72 21.38
C THR A 132 10.71 16.96 20.09
N VAL A 133 11.79 16.55 19.44
CA VAL A 133 11.78 15.73 18.22
C VAL A 133 12.65 14.50 18.42
N PHE A 134 12.35 13.43 17.69
CA PHE A 134 13.14 12.21 17.74
C PHE A 134 14.50 12.42 17.07
N ASN A 135 15.56 12.38 17.87
CA ASN A 135 16.93 12.40 17.40
C ASN A 135 17.32 10.98 16.97
N GLN A 136 17.42 10.77 15.65
CA GLN A 136 17.75 9.47 15.06
C GLN A 136 19.16 8.97 15.45
N GLU A 137 20.11 9.86 15.73
CA GLU A 137 21.48 9.49 16.09
C GLU A 137 21.58 8.87 17.48
N SER A 138 20.80 9.39 18.43
CA SER A 138 20.80 8.93 19.83
C SER A 138 19.62 8.04 20.18
N PHE A 139 18.64 7.89 19.28
CA PHE A 139 17.38 7.16 19.50
C PHE A 139 16.54 7.69 20.67
N THR A 140 16.56 9.01 20.90
CA THR A 140 15.83 9.67 22.00
C THR A 140 15.04 10.87 21.51
N CYS A 141 13.98 11.25 22.23
CA CYS A 141 13.35 12.56 22.03
C CYS A 141 14.22 13.64 22.69
N ALA A 142 14.71 14.58 21.90
CA ALA A 142 15.55 15.68 22.34
C ALA A 142 14.97 17.01 21.84
N ARG A 143 15.45 18.13 22.38
CA ARG A 143 15.11 19.43 21.80
C ARG A 143 15.72 19.56 20.40
N PRO A 144 15.09 20.31 19.48
CA PRO A 144 15.61 20.48 18.13
C PRO A 144 17.08 20.92 18.07
N GLU A 145 17.52 21.78 18.99
CA GLU A 145 18.90 22.26 19.09
C GLU A 145 19.94 21.19 19.48
N ASP A 146 19.50 20.14 20.20
CA ASP A 146 20.33 19.02 20.65
C ASP A 146 20.13 17.77 19.76
N SER A 147 19.41 17.93 18.65
CA SER A 147 19.07 16.86 17.73
C SER A 147 19.71 17.06 16.36
N VAL A 148 19.95 15.97 15.64
CA VAL A 148 20.25 16.07 14.20
C VAL A 148 19.06 16.70 13.49
N ALA A 149 19.32 17.50 12.45
CA ALA A 149 18.25 18.12 11.68
C ALA A 149 17.32 17.02 11.13
N CYS A 150 16.01 17.18 11.30
CA CYS A 150 15.05 16.11 10.98
C CYS A 150 15.18 15.57 9.54
N LYS A 151 15.43 16.45 8.56
CA LYS A 151 15.68 16.08 7.16
C LYS A 151 16.90 15.16 6.97
N ASP A 152 17.88 15.24 7.87
CA ASP A 152 19.14 14.51 7.84
C ASP A 152 19.04 13.22 8.68
N SER A 153 17.95 13.02 9.44
CA SER A 153 17.68 11.78 10.19
C SER A 153 17.87 10.50 9.36
N PRO A 154 17.42 10.41 8.08
CA PRO A 154 17.64 9.21 7.26
C PRO A 154 19.10 8.79 7.09
N LEU A 155 20.07 9.73 7.20
CA LEU A 155 21.50 9.43 7.13
C LEU A 155 21.97 8.55 8.31
N PHE A 156 21.23 8.57 9.42
CA PHE A 156 21.51 7.83 10.64
C PHE A 156 20.71 6.53 10.76
N TYR A 157 19.86 6.17 9.79
CA TYR A 157 19.11 4.91 9.82
C TYR A 157 19.99 3.67 9.88
N MET A 158 21.23 3.75 9.37
CA MET A 158 22.21 2.66 9.45
C MET A 158 22.58 2.29 10.90
N LEU A 159 22.34 3.17 11.87
CA LEU A 159 22.55 2.85 13.28
C LEU A 159 21.60 1.75 13.78
N ASN A 160 20.44 1.56 13.12
CA ASN A 160 19.50 0.49 13.46
C ASN A 160 20.11 -0.91 13.30
N ASP A 161 21.07 -1.07 12.39
CA ASP A 161 21.72 -2.36 12.14
C ASP A 161 22.53 -2.85 13.35
N ARG A 162 22.83 -1.97 14.32
CA ARG A 162 23.52 -2.31 15.58
C ARG A 162 22.62 -3.02 16.58
N PHE A 163 21.30 -2.94 16.43
CA PHE A 163 20.39 -3.63 17.33
C PHE A 163 20.42 -5.14 17.10
N GLY A 164 20.43 -5.90 18.19
CA GLY A 164 20.45 -7.37 18.13
C GLY A 164 21.81 -7.96 17.69
N GLN A 165 22.84 -7.12 17.50
CA GLN A 165 24.20 -7.61 17.40
C GLN A 165 24.62 -8.14 18.76
N ILE A 166 24.78 -9.45 18.87
CA ILE A 166 25.50 -10.06 19.98
C ILE A 166 26.96 -9.98 19.57
N ASP A 167 27.72 -9.10 20.23
CA ASP A 167 29.17 -9.11 20.08
C ASP A 167 29.65 -10.52 20.45
N SER A 168 30.16 -11.26 19.46
CA SER A 168 30.82 -12.54 19.69
C SER A 168 32.17 -12.36 20.42
N VAL A 169 32.48 -11.14 20.86
CA VAL A 169 33.65 -10.80 21.64
C VAL A 169 33.40 -11.21 23.10
N ASN A 170 33.95 -12.38 23.45
CA ASN A 170 34.03 -13.02 24.76
C ASN A 170 32.83 -13.83 25.29
N MET A 171 32.27 -14.71 24.46
CA MET A 171 31.65 -15.96 24.96
C MET A 171 32.64 -17.14 25.07
N THR A 172 33.96 -16.88 24.97
CA THR A 172 35.03 -17.87 25.19
C THR A 172 35.84 -17.65 26.46
N ASN A 173 35.58 -16.60 27.24
CA ASN A 173 36.33 -16.33 28.49
C ASN A 173 35.58 -16.71 29.77
N SER A 174 34.37 -17.27 29.68
CA SER A 174 33.56 -17.69 30.83
C SER A 174 33.62 -19.21 31.10
N ILE A 175 34.57 -19.92 30.49
CA ILE A 175 35.01 -21.25 30.92
C ILE A 175 36.46 -21.18 31.43
N ASP A 176 36.77 -20.21 32.29
CA ASP A 176 37.71 -20.41 33.39
C ASP A 176 37.37 -19.41 34.49
N GLY A 177 37.45 -19.86 35.74
CA GLY A 177 36.92 -19.12 36.90
C GLY A 177 37.73 -17.87 37.28
N GLN A 178 37.10 -17.06 38.15
CA GLN A 178 37.63 -15.88 38.85
C GLN A 178 37.80 -14.64 37.94
N GLU A 179 37.21 -13.48 38.21
CA GLU A 179 37.28 -12.71 39.45
C GLU A 179 36.26 -11.55 39.37
N MET A 180 35.43 -11.39 40.42
CA MET A 180 34.67 -10.16 40.64
C MET A 180 35.66 -9.06 41.01
N VAL A 181 35.73 -7.98 40.23
CA VAL A 181 36.35 -6.74 40.71
C VAL A 181 35.23 -5.77 41.01
N ASP A 182 34.95 -5.68 42.30
CA ASP A 182 34.00 -4.80 42.94
C ASP A 182 34.29 -3.34 42.58
N MET A 183 33.24 -2.57 42.27
CA MET A 183 33.29 -1.12 42.29
C MET A 183 32.23 -0.62 43.26
N GLU A 184 32.55 -0.67 44.55
CA GLU A 184 31.82 0.07 45.58
C GLU A 184 32.77 1.08 46.26
N MET A 185 32.56 2.34 45.88
CA MET A 185 32.45 3.55 46.69
C MET A 185 33.11 3.60 48.09
N GLU A 186 33.95 4.62 48.31
CA GLU A 186 33.83 5.67 49.35
C GLU A 186 35.00 6.66 49.12
N ALA A 187 34.82 7.97 48.91
CA ALA A 187 34.26 8.96 49.82
C ALA A 187 34.89 8.92 51.22
N LEU A 188 36.18 9.29 51.31
CA LEU A 188 36.78 10.14 52.35
C LEU A 188 38.18 10.60 51.91
#